data_AF-A0A9W4XG33-F1
#
_entry.id   AF-A0A9W4XG33-F1
#
_cell.length_a   1.000
_cell.length_b   1.000
_cell.length_c   1.000
_cell.angle_alpha   90.00
_cell.angle_beta   90.00
_cell.angle_gamma   90.00
#
_symmetry.space_group_name_H-M   'P 1'
#
loop_
_entity.id
_entity.type
_entity.pdbx_description
1 polymer ?
#
loop_
_entity_poly.entity_id
_entity_poly.type
_entity_poly.pdbx_seq_one_letter_code
_entity_poly.pdbx_strand_id
1 'polypeptide(L)'
;MTENEVFIYESIFNQVRMGFLSLDEIQENILEEIEDNEFEDEISEEWAFDKIREENQKLLSESKQWKSPTDTERLIKAFDELADINIIALHNAGYTTSDGEYEVVEVERALRENEVESDGYCFYHEQDLERGVAVEDSSLFIAFQKVDNGDDATTIEVGKVVAQVLRDNGFTLKWNESARTKIEIPGFKWQYLFDEDARDLQDYSEVVERMIQ
;
A
#
# COMPACT_ATOMS: atom_id res chain seq x y z
N MET A 1 -17.10 19.63 -12.16
CA MET A 1 -17.36 18.20 -12.16
C MET A 1 -18.66 17.97 -11.40
N THR A 2 -19.55 17.12 -11.92
CA THR A 2 -20.73 16.60 -11.19
C THR A 2 -20.28 15.74 -10.01
N GLU A 3 -21.21 15.34 -9.13
CA GLU A 3 -20.89 14.42 -8.03
C GLU A 3 -20.34 13.08 -8.55
N ASN A 4 -20.95 12.54 -9.62
CA ASN A 4 -20.49 11.30 -10.26
C ASN A 4 -19.11 11.46 -10.92
N GLU A 5 -18.87 12.60 -11.61
CA GLU A 5 -17.54 12.89 -12.16
C GLU A 5 -16.47 13.02 -11.05
N VAL A 6 -16.83 13.57 -9.88
CA VAL A 6 -15.89 13.65 -8.75
C VAL A 6 -15.57 12.25 -8.23
N PHE A 7 -16.58 11.39 -8.06
CA PHE A 7 -16.39 10.01 -7.62
C PHE A 7 -15.44 9.24 -8.55
N ILE A 8 -15.69 9.23 -9.86
CA ILE A 8 -14.83 8.54 -10.83
C ILE A 8 -13.42 9.17 -10.88
N TYR A 9 -13.31 10.49 -10.76
CA TYR A 9 -12.00 11.13 -10.74
C TYR A 9 -11.18 10.79 -9.50
N GLU A 10 -11.81 10.60 -8.33
CA GLU A 10 -11.11 10.14 -7.13
C GLU A 10 -10.53 8.73 -7.35
N SER A 11 -11.27 7.83 -7.99
CA SER A 11 -10.76 6.51 -8.40
C SER A 11 -9.61 6.61 -9.41
N ILE A 12 -9.76 7.42 -10.47
CA ILE A 12 -8.69 7.69 -11.45
C ILE A 12 -7.44 8.21 -10.73
N PHE A 13 -7.61 9.19 -9.84
CA PHE A 13 -6.52 9.79 -9.10
C PHE A 13 -5.80 8.74 -8.26
N ASN A 14 -6.52 7.94 -7.48
CA ASN A 14 -5.92 6.91 -6.64
C ASN A 14 -5.16 5.87 -7.48
N GLN A 15 -5.79 5.27 -8.49
CA GLN A 15 -5.15 4.22 -9.29
C GLN A 15 -3.88 4.72 -10.01
N VAL A 16 -3.94 5.91 -10.62
CA VAL A 16 -2.77 6.53 -11.27
C VAL A 16 -1.68 6.83 -10.25
N ARG A 17 -2.03 7.40 -9.08
CA ARG A 17 -1.05 7.86 -8.09
C ARG A 17 -0.43 6.73 -7.28
N MET A 18 -1.14 5.64 -7.07
CA MET A 18 -0.62 4.44 -6.40
C MET A 18 0.43 3.74 -7.27
N GLY A 19 0.25 3.74 -8.59
CA GLY A 19 1.26 3.28 -9.54
C GLY A 19 1.45 1.76 -9.58
N PHE A 20 0.43 0.99 -9.20
CA PHE A 20 0.43 -0.48 -9.29
C PHE A 20 -0.13 -1.01 -10.61
N LEU A 21 -0.86 -0.18 -11.35
CA LEU A 21 -1.55 -0.58 -12.57
C LEU A 21 -0.99 0.17 -13.79
N SER A 22 -0.96 -0.52 -14.92
CA SER A 22 -0.72 0.09 -16.22
C SER A 22 -1.88 1.01 -16.62
N LEU A 23 -1.64 1.93 -17.57
CA LEU A 23 -2.70 2.83 -18.04
C LEU A 23 -3.86 2.09 -18.72
N ASP A 24 -3.60 0.91 -19.29
CA ASP A 24 -4.63 0.11 -19.95
C ASP A 24 -5.50 -0.58 -18.89
N GLU A 25 -4.91 -1.15 -17.84
CA GLU A 25 -5.66 -1.69 -16.69
C GLU A 25 -6.48 -0.62 -15.96
N ILE A 26 -5.92 0.59 -15.79
CA ILE A 26 -6.68 1.71 -15.20
C ILE A 26 -7.86 2.09 -16.09
N GLN A 27 -7.70 2.10 -17.41
CA GLN A 27 -8.81 2.39 -18.32
C GLN A 27 -9.92 1.34 -18.19
N GLU A 28 -9.56 0.05 -18.18
CA GLU A 28 -10.51 -1.05 -18.01
C GLU A 28 -11.26 -0.94 -16.68
N ASN A 29 -10.54 -0.80 -15.56
CA ASN A 29 -11.14 -0.66 -14.23
C ASN A 29 -12.11 0.52 -14.14
N ILE A 30 -11.75 1.67 -14.72
CA ILE A 30 -12.59 2.88 -14.65
C ILE A 30 -13.84 2.75 -15.53
N LEU A 31 -13.77 2.05 -16.67
CA LEU A 31 -14.96 1.75 -17.46
C LEU A 31 -15.90 0.80 -16.71
N GLU A 32 -15.37 -0.24 -16.09
CA GLU A 32 -16.16 -1.15 -15.23
C GLU A 32 -16.82 -0.39 -14.09
N GLU A 33 -16.11 0.53 -13.43
CA GLU A 33 -16.66 1.34 -12.34
C GLU A 33 -17.77 2.31 -12.82
N ILE A 34 -17.65 2.87 -14.02
CA ILE A 34 -18.72 3.69 -14.64
C ILE A 34 -19.96 2.84 -14.92
N GLU A 35 -19.79 1.63 -15.46
CA GLU A 35 -20.89 0.69 -15.75
C GLU A 35 -21.58 0.22 -14.47
N ASP A 36 -20.81 -0.26 -13.47
CA ASP A 36 -21.32 -0.80 -12.21
C ASP A 36 -22.12 0.22 -11.40
N ASN A 37 -21.80 1.52 -11.54
CA ASN A 37 -22.51 2.62 -10.88
C ASN A 37 -23.61 3.25 -11.75
N GLU A 38 -23.88 2.71 -12.96
CA GLU A 38 -24.87 3.23 -13.90
C GLU A 38 -24.61 4.70 -14.32
N PHE A 39 -23.35 5.11 -14.47
CA PHE A 39 -22.95 6.48 -14.81
C PHE A 39 -22.74 6.75 -16.31
N GLU A 40 -22.97 5.76 -17.17
CA GLU A 40 -22.72 5.82 -18.63
C GLU A 40 -23.44 6.98 -19.36
N ASP A 41 -24.60 7.40 -18.85
CA ASP A 41 -25.38 8.52 -19.41
C ASP A 41 -24.77 9.89 -19.09
N GLU A 42 -23.93 9.98 -18.05
CA GLU A 42 -23.34 11.22 -17.54
C GLU A 42 -21.83 11.34 -17.83
N ILE A 43 -21.11 10.22 -17.82
CA ILE A 43 -19.65 10.18 -17.93
C ILE A 43 -19.29 9.38 -19.18
N SER A 44 -18.66 10.03 -20.16
CA SER A 44 -18.17 9.37 -21.36
C SER A 44 -16.81 8.72 -21.15
N GLU A 45 -16.53 7.66 -21.91
CA GLU A 45 -15.20 7.03 -21.96
C GLU A 45 -14.11 8.05 -22.31
N GLU A 46 -14.39 8.95 -23.27
CA GLU A 46 -13.43 9.99 -23.68
C GLU A 46 -13.05 10.91 -22.52
N TRP A 47 -14.02 11.28 -21.67
CA TRP A 47 -13.75 12.08 -20.48
C TRP A 47 -12.87 11.32 -19.50
N ALA A 48 -13.18 10.04 -19.23
CA ALA A 48 -12.41 9.23 -18.29
C ALA A 48 -10.96 9.06 -18.76
N PHE A 49 -10.77 8.75 -20.03
CA PHE A 49 -9.45 8.57 -20.64
C PHE A 49 -8.64 9.87 -20.68
N ASP A 50 -9.30 11.01 -20.93
CA ASP A 50 -8.66 12.32 -20.81
C ASP A 50 -8.18 12.58 -19.37
N LYS A 51 -8.99 12.27 -18.36
CA LYS A 51 -8.61 12.46 -16.95
C LYS A 51 -7.46 11.56 -16.52
N ILE A 52 -7.46 10.29 -16.96
CA ILE A 52 -6.34 9.36 -16.73
C ILE A 52 -5.05 9.93 -17.35
N ARG A 53 -5.10 10.37 -18.62
CA ARG A 53 -3.94 10.96 -19.30
C ARG A 53 -3.45 12.24 -18.62
N GLU A 54 -4.36 13.13 -18.24
CA GLU A 54 -4.03 14.38 -17.54
C GLU A 54 -3.33 14.09 -16.21
N GLU A 55 -3.85 13.18 -15.40
CA GLU A 55 -3.27 12.87 -14.09
C GLU A 55 -1.91 12.17 -14.22
N ASN A 56 -1.78 11.21 -15.15
CA ASN A 56 -0.50 10.56 -15.42
C ASN A 56 0.57 11.57 -15.89
N GLN A 57 0.20 12.53 -16.75
CA GLN A 57 1.13 13.58 -17.16
C GLN A 57 1.58 14.49 -16.01
N LYS A 58 0.70 14.77 -15.05
CA LYS A 58 1.06 15.49 -13.81
C LYS A 58 2.05 14.66 -12.99
N LEU A 59 1.73 13.39 -12.73
CA LEU A 59 2.59 12.47 -11.99
C LEU A 59 3.99 12.36 -12.61
N LEU A 60 4.09 12.16 -13.92
CA LEU A 60 5.36 12.11 -14.66
C LEU A 60 6.14 13.43 -14.65
N SER A 61 5.46 14.57 -14.48
CA SER A 61 6.11 15.88 -14.37
C SER A 61 6.64 16.11 -12.97
N GLU A 62 5.86 15.72 -11.95
CA GLU A 62 6.24 15.77 -10.54
C GLU A 62 7.40 14.81 -10.24
N SER A 63 7.41 13.62 -10.84
CA SER A 63 8.44 12.60 -10.60
C SER A 63 9.85 13.06 -10.95
N LYS A 64 9.99 13.96 -11.92
CA LYS A 64 11.26 14.59 -12.29
C LYS A 64 11.85 15.47 -11.18
N GLN A 65 11.04 15.85 -10.20
CA GLN A 65 11.45 16.68 -9.05
C GLN A 65 11.62 15.85 -7.77
N TRP A 66 11.34 14.55 -7.80
CA TRP A 66 11.52 13.68 -6.65
C TRP A 66 12.99 13.60 -6.26
N LYS A 67 13.24 13.52 -4.95
CA LYS A 67 14.58 13.44 -4.38
C LYS A 67 14.72 12.09 -3.68
N SER A 68 15.60 11.25 -4.19
CA SER A 68 15.94 9.99 -3.53
C SER A 68 16.84 10.22 -2.30
N PRO A 69 16.66 9.46 -1.21
CA PRO A 69 15.61 8.45 -1.06
C PRO A 69 14.23 9.07 -0.77
N THR A 70 13.23 8.70 -1.57
CA THR A 70 11.82 9.04 -1.34
C THR A 70 11.29 8.32 -0.10
N ASP A 71 10.13 8.73 0.40
CA ASP A 71 9.50 8.02 1.52
C ASP A 71 9.12 6.58 1.09
N THR A 72 8.66 6.37 -0.14
CA THR A 72 8.42 5.03 -0.71
C THR A 72 9.69 4.17 -0.73
N GLU A 73 10.82 4.69 -1.23
CA GLU A 73 12.09 3.95 -1.25
C GLU A 73 12.55 3.56 0.17
N ARG A 74 12.36 4.45 1.16
CA ARG A 74 12.67 4.15 2.57
C ARG A 74 11.71 3.13 3.17
N LEU A 75 10.44 3.13 2.75
CA LEU A 75 9.45 2.17 3.22
C LEU A 75 9.73 0.76 2.66
N ILE A 76 10.02 0.65 1.36
CA ILE A 76 10.41 -0.64 0.73
C ILE A 76 11.62 -1.22 1.45
N LYS A 77 12.65 -0.40 1.70
CA LYS A 77 13.82 -0.83 2.47
C LYS A 77 13.47 -1.27 3.90
N ALA A 78 12.57 -0.55 4.59
CA ALA A 78 12.13 -0.93 5.93
C ALA A 78 11.36 -2.27 5.94
N PHE A 79 10.53 -2.52 4.93
CA PHE A 79 9.75 -3.77 4.82
C PHE A 79 10.67 -4.95 4.50
N ASP A 80 11.64 -4.74 3.61
CA ASP A 80 12.72 -5.69 3.35
C ASP A 80 13.52 -6.04 4.63
N GLU A 81 13.89 -5.05 5.44
CA GLU A 81 14.59 -5.25 6.72
C GLU A 81 13.71 -5.98 7.75
N LEU A 82 12.38 -5.79 7.71
CA LEU A 82 11.43 -6.52 8.56
C LEU A 82 11.36 -7.99 8.17
N ALA A 83 11.29 -8.29 6.87
CA ALA A 83 11.35 -9.66 6.36
C ALA A 83 12.68 -10.34 6.75
N ASP A 84 13.81 -9.63 6.66
CA ASP A 84 15.14 -10.14 7.07
C ASP A 84 15.21 -10.52 8.56
N ILE A 85 14.32 -9.98 9.41
CA ILE A 85 14.22 -10.29 10.84
C ILE A 85 12.95 -11.08 11.19
N ASN A 86 12.43 -11.85 10.23
CA ASN A 86 11.32 -12.79 10.39
C ASN A 86 9.95 -12.13 10.70
N ILE A 87 9.71 -10.91 10.21
CA ILE A 87 8.41 -10.23 10.23
C ILE A 87 7.84 -10.17 8.80
N ILE A 88 6.65 -10.71 8.57
CA ILE A 88 5.97 -10.59 7.27
C ILE A 88 5.61 -9.11 7.04
N ALA A 89 6.11 -8.51 5.96
CA ALA A 89 5.82 -7.10 5.63
C ALA A 89 5.26 -6.98 4.21
N LEU A 90 3.96 -6.70 4.07
CA LEU A 90 3.27 -6.70 2.77
C LEU A 90 2.89 -5.29 2.30
N HIS A 91 3.25 -4.97 1.06
CA HIS A 91 2.85 -3.72 0.41
C HIS A 91 1.48 -3.87 -0.24
N ASN A 92 0.59 -2.89 -0.02
CA ASN A 92 -0.72 -2.81 -0.65
C ASN A 92 -1.55 -4.11 -0.54
N ALA A 93 -1.62 -4.65 0.69
CA ALA A 93 -2.27 -5.93 1.00
C ALA A 93 -3.79 -5.81 1.01
N GLY A 94 -4.40 -6.06 -0.15
CA GLY A 94 -5.84 -6.01 -0.35
C GLY A 94 -6.43 -4.60 -0.21
N TYR A 95 -7.75 -4.53 -0.17
CA TYR A 95 -8.47 -3.26 -0.09
C TYR A 95 -8.71 -2.81 1.35
N THR A 96 -9.06 -3.75 2.23
CA THR A 96 -9.39 -3.54 3.64
C THR A 96 -8.40 -4.21 4.59
N THR A 97 -8.51 -3.93 5.89
CA THR A 97 -7.70 -4.62 6.91
C THR A 97 -7.94 -6.12 6.93
N SER A 98 -9.19 -6.59 6.73
CA SER A 98 -9.49 -8.02 6.67
C SER A 98 -8.89 -8.71 5.45
N ASP A 99 -8.81 -8.00 4.31
CA ASP A 99 -8.17 -8.54 3.10
C ASP A 99 -6.67 -8.66 3.32
N GLY A 100 -6.02 -7.64 3.89
CA GLY A 100 -4.59 -7.72 4.22
C GLY A 100 -4.26 -8.80 5.24
N GLU A 101 -5.13 -9.04 6.23
CA GLU A 101 -4.98 -10.17 7.15
C GLU A 101 -5.09 -11.53 6.44
N TYR A 102 -5.96 -11.63 5.42
CA TYR A 102 -6.06 -12.83 4.60
C TYR A 102 -4.77 -13.09 3.82
N GLU A 103 -4.22 -12.06 3.16
CA GLU A 103 -2.95 -12.17 2.43
C GLU A 103 -1.79 -12.61 3.34
N VAL A 104 -1.69 -12.03 4.54
CA VAL A 104 -0.71 -12.45 5.54
C VAL A 104 -0.86 -13.93 5.92
N VAL A 105 -2.08 -14.43 6.07
CA VAL A 105 -2.32 -15.84 6.41
C VAL A 105 -1.86 -16.78 5.29
N GLU A 106 -2.04 -16.39 4.02
CA GLU A 106 -1.53 -17.18 2.90
C GLU A 106 0.01 -17.19 2.86
N VAL A 107 0.65 -16.05 3.12
CA VAL A 107 2.13 -15.97 3.25
C VAL A 107 2.63 -16.82 4.43
N GLU A 108 1.99 -16.73 5.59
CA GLU A 108 2.33 -17.54 6.77
C GLU A 108 2.17 -19.05 6.49
N ARG A 109 1.15 -19.46 5.73
CA ARG A 109 1.01 -20.87 5.31
C ARG A 109 2.19 -21.32 4.45
N ALA A 110 2.59 -20.53 3.46
CA ALA A 110 3.73 -20.83 2.61
C ALA A 110 5.05 -20.90 3.41
N LEU A 111 5.25 -20.02 4.40
CA LEU A 111 6.38 -20.09 5.33
C LEU A 111 6.36 -21.40 6.14
N ARG A 112 5.20 -21.77 6.70
CA ARG A 112 5.05 -23.00 7.50
C ARG A 112 5.28 -24.27 6.70
N GLU A 113 4.92 -24.28 5.41
CA GLU A 113 5.27 -25.37 4.48
C GLU A 113 6.79 -25.53 4.30
N ASN A 114 7.56 -24.47 4.53
CA ASN A 114 9.03 -24.44 4.52
C ASN A 114 9.63 -24.48 5.95
N GLU A 115 8.86 -24.93 6.96
CA GLU A 115 9.30 -25.05 8.35
C GLU A 115 9.70 -23.71 9.03
N VAL A 116 9.21 -22.57 8.50
CA VAL A 116 9.39 -21.22 9.07
C VAL A 116 8.07 -20.72 9.65
N GLU A 117 8.11 -20.11 10.84
CA GLU A 117 6.97 -19.45 11.48
C GLU A 117 7.34 -17.99 11.73
N SER A 118 6.49 -17.04 11.32
CA SER A 118 6.79 -15.62 11.49
C SER A 118 6.71 -15.17 12.96
N ASP A 119 7.53 -14.19 13.30
CA ASP A 119 7.50 -13.56 14.62
C ASP A 119 6.38 -12.50 14.74
N GLY A 120 5.79 -12.12 13.61
CA GLY A 120 4.71 -11.16 13.49
C GLY A 120 4.57 -10.70 12.04
N TYR A 121 3.66 -9.77 11.82
CA TYR A 121 3.45 -9.16 10.53
C TYR A 121 3.14 -7.67 10.63
N CYS A 122 3.32 -6.97 9.52
CA CYS A 122 2.75 -5.67 9.27
C CYS A 122 2.39 -5.47 7.80
N PHE A 123 1.45 -4.58 7.52
CA PHE A 123 1.08 -4.21 6.16
C PHE A 123 0.38 -2.86 6.13
N TYR A 124 0.21 -2.31 4.93
CA TYR A 124 -0.80 -1.31 4.63
C TYR A 124 -1.65 -1.82 3.47
N HIS A 125 -2.92 -1.44 3.44
CA HIS A 125 -3.86 -1.80 2.38
C HIS A 125 -4.20 -0.59 1.51
N GLU A 126 -4.98 -0.79 0.44
CA GLU A 126 -5.27 0.25 -0.55
C GLU A 126 -5.84 1.53 0.06
N GLN A 127 -6.87 1.43 0.93
CA GLN A 127 -7.43 2.61 1.61
C GLN A 127 -6.45 3.32 2.55
N ASP A 128 -5.46 2.61 3.11
CA ASP A 128 -4.39 3.27 3.87
C ASP A 128 -3.48 4.06 2.91
N LEU A 129 -3.23 3.51 1.72
CA LEU A 129 -2.41 4.14 0.69
C LEU A 129 -3.10 5.33 0.00
N GLU A 130 -4.43 5.33 -0.13
CA GLU A 130 -5.21 6.50 -0.60
C GLU A 130 -4.84 7.76 0.21
N ARG A 131 -4.63 7.61 1.52
CA ARG A 131 -4.17 8.69 2.41
C ARG A 131 -2.71 9.06 2.20
N GLY A 132 -1.89 8.13 1.71
CA GLY A 132 -0.48 8.35 1.39
C GLY A 132 -0.25 9.07 0.06
N VAL A 133 -1.20 8.94 -0.88
CA VAL A 133 -1.20 9.67 -2.17
C VAL A 133 -1.90 11.02 -2.11
N ALA A 134 -2.60 11.33 -1.00
CA ALA A 134 -3.28 12.60 -0.81
C ALA A 134 -2.33 13.81 -0.92
N VAL A 135 -2.81 14.90 -1.52
CA VAL A 135 -2.00 16.13 -1.74
C VAL A 135 -1.79 16.92 -0.44
N GLU A 136 -2.78 16.91 0.44
CA GLU A 136 -2.77 17.59 1.74
C GLU A 136 -2.99 16.58 2.87
N ASP A 137 -2.40 16.86 4.03
CA ASP A 137 -2.50 16.03 5.26
C ASP A 137 -2.23 14.52 5.03
N SER A 138 -1.30 14.22 4.13
CA SER A 138 -0.96 12.85 3.75
C SER A 138 -0.44 12.04 4.93
N SER A 139 -0.77 10.76 4.98
CA SER A 139 -0.32 9.84 6.01
C SER A 139 -0.42 8.39 5.53
N LEU A 140 0.40 7.51 6.09
CA LEU A 140 0.27 6.08 5.86
C LEU A 140 0.05 5.37 7.19
N PHE A 141 -0.90 4.45 7.23
CA PHE A 141 -1.18 3.64 8.41
C PHE A 141 -0.67 2.22 8.19
N ILE A 142 0.09 1.71 9.14
CA ILE A 142 0.65 0.36 9.12
C ILE A 142 -0.08 -0.49 10.17
N ALA A 143 -0.83 -1.48 9.72
CA ALA A 143 -1.38 -2.54 10.55
C ALA A 143 -0.27 -3.49 11.00
N PHE A 144 -0.42 -4.10 12.17
CA PHE A 144 0.54 -5.08 12.70
C PHE A 144 -0.14 -6.01 13.69
N GLN A 145 0.30 -7.27 13.74
CA GLN A 145 -0.17 -8.31 14.67
C GLN A 145 0.78 -9.51 14.57
N LYS A 146 0.40 -10.65 15.17
CA LYS A 146 0.97 -11.96 14.91
C LYS A 146 -0.14 -12.94 14.48
N VAL A 147 0.15 -13.84 13.55
CA VAL A 147 -0.82 -14.88 13.13
C VAL A 147 -1.14 -15.79 14.32
N ASP A 148 -2.41 -16.24 14.41
CA ASP A 148 -2.91 -17.09 15.50
C ASP A 148 -2.73 -16.49 16.92
N ASN A 149 -2.57 -15.15 17.02
CA ASN A 149 -2.39 -14.46 18.30
C ASN A 149 -3.72 -13.89 18.84
N GLY A 150 -3.96 -14.09 20.14
CA GLY A 150 -5.06 -13.48 20.89
C GLY A 150 -4.60 -12.59 22.06
N ASP A 151 -3.29 -12.35 22.20
CA ASP A 151 -2.70 -11.60 23.30
C ASP A 151 -2.20 -10.21 22.86
N ASP A 152 -2.78 -9.16 23.47
CA ASP A 152 -2.41 -7.77 23.19
C ASP A 152 -0.93 -7.49 23.49
N ALA A 153 -0.31 -8.15 24.47
CA ALA A 153 1.09 -7.91 24.79
C ALA A 153 2.01 -8.37 23.65
N THR A 154 1.74 -9.55 23.07
CA THR A 154 2.43 -10.05 21.88
C THR A 154 2.29 -9.10 20.69
N THR A 155 1.07 -8.61 20.44
CA THR A 155 0.83 -7.59 19.39
C THR A 155 1.66 -6.33 19.60
N ILE A 156 1.72 -5.81 20.84
CA ILE A 156 2.47 -4.60 21.16
C ILE A 156 3.97 -4.81 20.93
N GLU A 157 4.51 -5.98 21.27
CA GLU A 157 5.93 -6.27 21.01
C GLU A 157 6.24 -6.31 19.50
N VAL A 158 5.37 -6.91 18.68
CA VAL A 158 5.50 -6.82 17.20
C VAL A 158 5.45 -5.36 16.75
N GLY A 159 4.47 -4.60 17.22
CA GLY A 159 4.34 -3.18 16.87
C GLY A 159 5.57 -2.35 17.26
N LYS A 160 6.25 -2.68 18.36
CA LYS A 160 7.51 -2.03 18.75
C LYS A 160 8.65 -2.36 17.80
N VAL A 161 8.76 -3.61 17.33
CA VAL A 161 9.76 -4.01 16.32
C VAL A 161 9.51 -3.26 15.01
N VAL A 162 8.28 -3.28 14.50
CA VAL A 162 7.88 -2.55 13.28
C VAL A 162 8.16 -1.05 13.42
N ALA A 163 7.73 -0.45 14.53
CA ALA A 163 7.97 0.97 14.79
C ALA A 163 9.46 1.30 14.92
N GLN A 164 10.29 0.39 15.43
CA GLN A 164 11.73 0.60 15.52
C GLN A 164 12.38 0.62 14.13
N VAL A 165 12.10 -0.38 13.29
CA VAL A 165 12.64 -0.44 11.91
C VAL A 165 12.20 0.76 11.07
N LEU A 166 10.94 1.19 11.20
CA LEU A 166 10.45 2.40 10.53
C LEU A 166 11.20 3.66 11.00
N ARG A 167 11.45 3.81 12.31
CA ARG A 167 12.24 4.94 12.84
C ARG A 167 13.68 4.91 12.35
N ASP A 168 14.28 3.73 12.28
CA ASP A 168 15.66 3.56 11.79
C ASP A 168 15.77 3.91 10.29
N ASN A 169 14.68 3.79 9.54
CA ASN A 169 14.54 4.28 8.16
C ASN A 169 14.05 5.74 8.06
N GLY A 170 14.09 6.48 9.17
CA GLY A 170 13.91 7.93 9.19
C GLY A 170 12.47 8.41 9.28
N PHE A 171 11.51 7.53 9.58
CA PHE A 171 10.12 7.93 9.75
C PHE A 171 9.84 8.49 11.15
N THR A 172 9.08 9.58 11.20
CA THR A 172 8.40 10.01 12.43
C THR A 172 7.10 9.24 12.53
N LEU A 173 6.80 8.69 13.71
CA LEU A 173 5.62 7.85 13.93
C LEU A 173 4.70 8.46 14.97
N LYS A 174 3.39 8.33 14.75
CA LYS A 174 2.37 8.50 15.79
C LYS A 174 1.77 7.13 16.10
N TRP A 175 2.10 6.63 17.27
CA TRP A 175 1.53 5.40 17.80
C TRP A 175 1.59 5.45 19.33
N ASN A 176 0.53 5.00 19.99
CA ASN A 176 0.38 5.05 21.45
C ASN A 176 0.72 3.72 22.14
N GLU A 177 1.47 2.84 21.47
CA GLU A 177 1.79 1.48 21.92
C GLU A 177 0.55 0.63 22.23
N SER A 178 -0.55 0.85 21.50
CA SER A 178 -1.77 0.05 21.62
C SER A 178 -1.85 -1.01 20.53
N ALA A 179 -2.26 -2.22 20.92
CA ALA A 179 -2.66 -3.30 20.01
C ALA A 179 -3.90 -2.96 19.16
N ARG A 180 -4.63 -1.89 19.47
CA ARG A 180 -5.91 -1.53 18.81
C ARG A 180 -5.79 -0.42 17.79
N THR A 181 -4.61 0.16 17.61
CA THR A 181 -4.39 1.28 16.70
C THR A 181 -3.18 0.99 15.83
N LYS A 182 -3.33 1.21 14.52
CA LYS A 182 -2.24 1.17 13.55
C LYS A 182 -1.14 2.18 13.89
N ILE A 183 0.06 1.94 13.36
CA ILE A 183 1.16 2.91 13.40
C ILE A 183 0.92 3.92 12.29
N GLU A 184 0.78 5.21 12.61
CA GLU A 184 0.64 6.28 11.62
C GLU A 184 2.02 6.89 11.30
N ILE A 185 2.31 7.03 10.01
CA ILE A 185 3.42 7.83 9.47
C ILE A 185 2.84 9.15 8.95
N PRO A 186 2.77 10.21 9.78
CA PRO A 186 2.25 11.50 9.34
C PRO A 186 3.15 12.16 8.29
N GLY A 187 2.54 12.82 7.32
CA GLY A 187 3.24 13.51 6.23
C GLY A 187 3.94 12.57 5.25
N PHE A 188 3.60 11.28 5.27
CA PHE A 188 4.16 10.30 4.35
C PHE A 188 3.78 10.65 2.91
N LYS A 189 4.77 10.64 2.00
CA LYS A 189 4.55 10.93 0.58
C LYS A 189 4.78 9.70 -0.26
N TRP A 190 3.70 9.12 -0.78
CA TRP A 190 3.84 8.07 -1.78
C TRP A 190 4.39 8.62 -3.09
N GLN A 191 5.52 8.06 -3.53
CA GLN A 191 6.26 8.50 -4.72
C GLN A 191 6.69 7.25 -5.49
N TYR A 192 5.78 6.76 -6.30
CA TYR A 192 5.94 5.54 -7.08
C TYR A 192 5.42 5.75 -8.51
N LEU A 193 6.07 5.11 -9.48
CA LEU A 193 5.62 5.08 -10.87
C LEU A 193 5.44 3.61 -11.25
N PHE A 194 4.38 3.34 -12.00
CA PHE A 194 4.25 2.04 -12.65
C PHE A 194 5.44 1.82 -13.60
N ASP A 195 6.05 0.64 -13.50
CA ASP A 195 7.14 0.16 -14.33
C ASP A 195 7.03 -1.36 -14.43
N GLU A 196 6.73 -1.86 -15.62
CA GLU A 196 6.49 -3.29 -15.89
C GLU A 196 7.73 -4.17 -15.63
N ASP A 197 8.92 -3.57 -15.66
CA ASP A 197 10.19 -4.27 -15.45
C ASP A 197 10.70 -4.12 -14.00
N ALA A 198 10.03 -3.32 -13.17
CA ALA A 198 10.40 -3.13 -11.77
C ALA A 198 9.96 -4.32 -10.91
N ARG A 199 10.50 -4.37 -9.69
CA ARG A 199 10.06 -5.32 -8.67
C ARG A 199 8.57 -5.13 -8.40
N ASP A 200 7.81 -6.21 -8.51
CA ASP A 200 6.40 -6.22 -8.12
C ASP A 200 6.29 -6.27 -6.60
N LEU A 201 5.88 -5.16 -5.98
CA LEU A 201 5.72 -5.10 -4.52
C LEU A 201 4.52 -5.92 -4.02
N GLN A 202 3.61 -6.33 -4.93
CA GLN A 202 2.45 -7.18 -4.62
C GLN A 202 2.75 -8.67 -4.84
N ASP A 203 3.93 -9.04 -5.36
CA ASP A 203 4.38 -10.43 -5.38
C ASP A 203 4.88 -10.87 -4.00
N TYR A 204 3.96 -11.37 -3.17
CA TYR A 204 4.30 -11.83 -1.83
C TYR A 204 5.12 -13.13 -1.80
N SER A 205 5.31 -13.80 -2.94
CA SER A 205 6.23 -14.94 -2.98
C SER A 205 7.68 -14.51 -2.71
N GLU A 206 8.07 -13.29 -3.10
CA GLU A 206 9.39 -12.73 -2.78
C GLU A 206 9.60 -12.54 -1.28
N VAL A 207 8.53 -12.23 -0.52
CA VAL A 207 8.59 -12.12 0.95
C VAL A 207 8.87 -13.49 1.56
N VAL A 208 8.19 -14.53 1.08
CA VAL A 208 8.43 -15.92 1.49
C VAL A 208 9.88 -16.31 1.17
N GLU A 209 10.31 -16.11 -0.08
CA GLU A 209 11.67 -16.44 -0.53
C GLU A 209 12.75 -15.73 0.28
N ARG A 210 12.50 -14.50 0.72
CA ARG A 210 13.42 -13.74 1.56
C ARG A 210 13.52 -14.28 2.98
N MET A 211 12.39 -14.67 3.57
CA MET A 211 12.32 -15.15 4.95
C MET A 211 12.82 -16.59 5.14
N ILE A 212 12.87 -17.40 4.08
CA ILE A 212 13.37 -18.80 4.15
C ILE A 212 14.89 -18.94 3.94
N GLN A 213 15.60 -17.85 3.64
CA GLN A 213 17.05 -17.84 3.39
C GLN A 213 17.89 -17.91 4.66
#